data_AF-A0A7V4JTL3-F1
#
_entry.id   AF-A0A7V4JTL3-F1
#
_cell.length_a   1.000
_cell.length_b   1.000
_cell.length_c   1.000
_cell.angle_alpha   90.00
_cell.angle_beta   90.00
_cell.angle_gamma   90.00
#
_symmetry.space_group_name_H-M   'P 1'
#
loop_
_entity.id
_entity.type
_entity.pdbx_description
1 polymer ?
#
loop_
_entity_poly.entity_id
_entity_poly.type
_entity_poly.pdbx_seq_one_letter_code
_entity_poly.pdbx_strand_id
1 'polypeptide(L)'
;MQVLLIYDIPSDRLRNRVADLCLDYGLERIQYSAFAGELQRTHQEELMLRIKKRLGKQPGDVRLVPICQRDWMARLERLKPTGGDRPAPGTSPMSGRRGRRG
;
A
#
# COMPACT_ATOMS: atom_id res chain seq x y z
N MET A 1 -8.75 -14.99 -0.59
CA MET A 1 -8.32 -14.68 -1.97
C MET A 1 -7.25 -13.62 -1.89
N GLN A 2 -6.15 -13.83 -2.59
CA GLN A 2 -5.08 -12.84 -2.62
C GLN A 2 -5.54 -11.61 -3.40
N VAL A 3 -5.10 -10.44 -2.97
CA VAL A 3 -5.22 -9.20 -3.73
C VAL A 3 -3.85 -8.59 -3.95
N LEU A 4 -3.67 -7.97 -5.10
CA LEU A 4 -2.59 -7.05 -5.39
C LEU A 4 -3.18 -5.64 -5.48
N LEU A 5 -2.73 -4.74 -4.62
CA LEU A 5 -3.06 -3.33 -4.66
C LEU A 5 -1.84 -2.57 -5.16
N ILE A 6 -2.01 -1.82 -6.26
CA ILE A 6 -0.99 -0.93 -6.81
C ILE A 6 -1.52 0.49 -6.84
N TYR A 7 -0.63 1.45 -6.67
CA TYR A 7 -1.00 2.86 -6.79
C TYR A 7 0.06 3.70 -7.48
N ASP A 8 -0.38 4.82 -8.03
CA ASP A 8 0.48 5.93 -8.44
C ASP A 8 -0.09 7.21 -7.84
N ILE A 9 0.57 7.73 -6.81
CA ILE A 9 0.10 8.87 -6.03
C ILE A 9 1.26 9.87 -5.91
N PRO A 10 1.17 11.04 -6.57
CA PRO A 10 2.23 12.05 -6.54
C PRO A 10 2.41 12.67 -5.15
N SER A 11 1.33 12.86 -4.40
CA SER A 11 1.37 13.47 -3.07
C SER A 11 1.90 12.49 -2.02
N ASP A 12 3.08 12.77 -1.46
CA ASP A 12 3.69 11.98 -0.38
C ASP A 12 2.75 11.80 0.82
N ARG A 13 2.02 12.87 1.19
CA ARG A 13 1.06 12.84 2.29
C ARG A 13 -0.09 11.87 2.01
N LEU A 14 -0.63 11.87 0.79
CA LEU A 14 -1.69 10.92 0.43
C LEU A 14 -1.15 9.50 0.32
N ARG A 15 0.01 9.33 -0.29
CA ARG A 15 0.67 8.03 -0.44
C ARG A 15 0.89 7.36 0.91
N ASN A 16 1.37 8.10 1.91
CA ASN A 16 1.54 7.58 3.27
C ASN A 16 0.20 7.17 3.90
N ARG A 17 -0.85 7.99 3.73
CA ARG A 17 -2.19 7.65 4.25
C ARG A 17 -2.81 6.42 3.59
N VAL A 18 -2.63 6.26 2.28
CA VAL A 18 -3.10 5.07 1.55
C VAL A 18 -2.31 3.84 1.97
N ALA A 19 -1.01 3.99 2.18
CA ALA A 19 -0.18 2.92 2.73
C ALA A 19 -0.60 2.49 4.14
N ASP A 20 -0.82 3.44 5.05
CA ASP A 20 -1.29 3.14 6.41
C ASP A 20 -2.64 2.39 6.36
N LEU A 21 -3.56 2.82 5.50
CA LEU A 21 -4.81 2.10 5.27
C LEU A 21 -4.60 0.66 4.75
N CYS A 22 -3.64 0.43 3.85
CA CYS A 22 -3.36 -0.93 3.38
C CYS A 22 -2.84 -1.82 4.51
N LEU A 23 -1.96 -1.29 5.37
CA LEU A 23 -1.44 -1.97 6.55
C LEU A 23 -2.55 -2.29 7.57
N ASP A 24 -3.45 -1.34 7.83
CA ASP A 24 -4.59 -1.52 8.74
C ASP A 24 -5.53 -2.65 8.30
N TYR A 25 -5.60 -2.91 6.99
CA TYR A 25 -6.39 -4.01 6.41
C TYR A 25 -5.61 -5.34 6.34
N GLY A 26 -4.41 -5.39 6.91
CA GLY A 26 -3.56 -6.58 6.94
C GLY A 26 -2.85 -6.88 5.61
N LEU A 27 -2.78 -5.91 4.69
CA LEU A 27 -1.97 -6.07 3.48
C LEU A 27 -0.50 -5.79 3.79
N GLU A 28 0.38 -6.59 3.22
CA GLU A 28 1.82 -6.43 3.33
C GLU A 28 2.34 -5.57 2.19
N ARG A 29 3.28 -4.67 2.51
CA ARG A 29 3.94 -3.86 1.49
C ARG A 29 4.96 -4.71 0.75
N ILE A 30 4.78 -4.91 -0.56
CA ILE A 30 5.69 -5.70 -1.40
C ILE A 30 6.60 -4.83 -2.30
N GLN A 31 6.18 -3.60 -2.61
CA GLN A 31 7.01 -2.58 -3.28
C GLN A 31 6.67 -1.19 -2.74
N TYR A 32 7.40 -0.17 -3.20
CA TYR A 32 7.16 1.23 -2.82
C TYR A 32 5.71 1.68 -3.09
N SER A 33 5.13 1.19 -4.17
CA SER A 33 3.76 1.52 -4.57
C SER A 33 2.86 0.30 -4.76
N ALA A 34 3.17 -0.81 -4.06
CA ALA A 34 2.37 -2.03 -4.15
C ALA A 34 2.25 -2.75 -2.81
N PHE A 35 1.07 -3.29 -2.57
CA PHE A 35 0.69 -4.09 -1.41
C PHE A 35 0.03 -5.38 -1.86
N ALA A 36 0.19 -6.45 -1.09
CA ALA A 36 -0.52 -7.69 -1.32
C ALA A 36 -0.90 -8.37 0.00
N GLY A 37 -1.97 -9.15 -0.03
CA GLY A 37 -2.42 -9.89 1.13
C GLY A 37 -3.71 -10.63 0.85
N GLU A 38 -4.19 -11.40 1.82
CA GLU A 38 -5.51 -12.00 1.74
C GLU A 38 -6.56 -11.00 2.18
N LEU A 39 -7.59 -10.80 1.35
CA LEU A 39 -8.67 -9.89 1.68
C LEU A 39 -10.02 -10.41 1.19
N GLN A 40 -11.01 -10.42 2.08
CA GLN A 40 -12.40 -10.76 1.72
C GLN A 40 -13.01 -9.70 0.81
N ARG A 41 -13.96 -10.08 -0.05
CA ARG A 41 -14.57 -9.17 -1.03
C ARG A 41 -15.19 -7.93 -0.41
N THR A 42 -15.86 -8.09 0.73
CA THR A 42 -16.44 -6.99 1.52
C THR A 42 -15.37 -5.99 1.97
N HIS A 43 -14.25 -6.48 2.51
CA HIS A 43 -13.13 -5.64 2.93
C HIS A 43 -12.41 -4.98 1.74
N GLN A 44 -12.36 -5.62 0.57
CA GLN A 44 -11.83 -5.00 -0.66
C GLN A 44 -12.64 -3.76 -1.06
N GLU A 45 -13.96 -3.89 -1.09
CA GLU A 45 -14.87 -2.81 -1.46
C GLU A 45 -14.81 -1.67 -0.44
N GLU A 46 -14.76 -1.99 0.84
CA GLU A 46 -14.61 -1.01 1.91
C GLU A 46 -13.27 -0.27 1.83
N LEU A 47 -12.16 -1.00 1.64
CA LEU A 47 -10.83 -0.43 1.46
C LEU A 47 -10.81 0.56 0.30
N MET A 48 -11.32 0.15 -0.87
CA MET A 48 -11.37 1.01 -2.06
C MET A 48 -12.25 2.25 -1.83
N LEU A 49 -13.37 2.11 -1.10
CA LEU A 49 -14.21 3.24 -0.73
C LEU A 49 -13.48 4.22 0.20
N ARG A 50 -12.74 3.71 1.20
CA ARG A 50 -11.93 4.53 2.11
C ARG A 50 -10.81 5.25 1.35
N ILE A 51 -10.10 4.56 0.46
CA ILE A 51 -9.06 5.15 -0.39
C ILE A 51 -9.65 6.26 -1.27
N LYS A 52 -10.79 6.02 -1.94
CA LYS A 52 -11.48 7.02 -2.75
C LYS A 52 -11.83 8.27 -1.93
N LYS A 53 -12.33 8.11 -0.70
CA LYS A 53 -12.61 9.24 0.21
C LYS A 53 -11.34 10.00 0.61
N ARG A 54 -10.20 9.31 0.78
CA ARG A 54 -8.91 9.94 1.11
C ARG A 54 -8.30 10.70 -0.07
N LEU A 55 -8.41 10.18 -1.28
CA LEU A 55 -7.98 10.85 -2.52
C LEU A 55 -8.81 12.12 -2.75
N GLY A 56 -10.13 12.05 -2.58
CA GLY A 56 -11.02 13.19 -2.81
C GLY A 56 -10.91 13.71 -4.24
N LYS A 57 -10.46 14.96 -4.42
CA LYS A 57 -10.22 15.60 -5.72
C LYS A 57 -8.75 15.60 -6.14
N GLN A 58 -7.86 15.02 -5.35
CA GLN A 58 -6.42 15.02 -5.61
C GLN A 58 -6.06 13.92 -6.61
N PRO A 59 -5.00 14.12 -7.41
CA PRO A 59 -4.56 13.12 -8.38
C PRO A 59 -4.05 11.86 -7.68
N GLY A 60 -4.42 10.70 -8.22
CA GLY A 60 -3.91 9.39 -7.85
C GLY A 60 -4.63 8.27 -8.58
N ASP A 61 -3.89 7.27 -9.03
CA ASP A 61 -4.43 6.01 -9.57
C ASP A 61 -4.26 4.93 -8.51
N VAL A 62 -5.31 4.17 -8.21
CA VAL A 62 -5.26 3.03 -7.29
C VAL A 62 -6.07 1.90 -7.88
N ARG A 63 -5.45 0.73 -8.00
CA ARG A 63 -6.08 -0.48 -8.55
C ARG A 63 -5.92 -1.62 -7.56
N LEU A 64 -7.01 -2.35 -7.35
CA LEU A 64 -7.02 -3.59 -6.59
C LEU A 64 -7.39 -4.73 -7.54
N VAL A 65 -6.49 -5.69 -7.66
CA VAL A 65 -6.62 -6.84 -8.55
C VAL A 65 -6.73 -8.10 -7.68
N PRO A 66 -7.89 -8.77 -7.63
CA PRO A 66 -7.97 -10.08 -7.02
C PRO A 66 -7.21 -11.10 -7.88
N ILE A 67 -6.38 -11.91 -7.23
CA ILE A 67 -5.55 -12.94 -7.88
C ILE A 67 -5.94 -14.29 -7.28
N CYS A 68 -6.20 -15.27 -8.16
CA CYS A 68 -6.48 -16.62 -7.68
C CYS A 68 -5.24 -17.24 -7.03
N GLN A 69 -5.44 -18.19 -6.12
CA GLN A 69 -4.33 -18.77 -5.35
C GLN A 69 -3.26 -19.39 -6.25
N ARG A 70 -3.67 -20.08 -7.33
CA ARG A 70 -2.76 -20.69 -8.29
C ARG A 70 -1.82 -19.66 -8.92
N ASP A 71 -2.36 -18.58 -9.43
CA ASP A 71 -1.57 -17.57 -10.14
C ASP A 71 -0.70 -16.76 -9.16
N TRP A 72 -1.17 -16.56 -7.93
CA TRP A 72 -0.35 -15.97 -6.87
C TRP A 72 0.86 -16.83 -6.49
N MET A 73 0.69 -18.15 -6.40
CA MET A 73 1.79 -19.08 -6.11
C MET A 73 2.78 -19.20 -7.27
N ALA A 74 2.31 -19.03 -8.51
CA ALA A 74 3.16 -19.09 -9.70
C ALA A 74 3.92 -17.77 -10.00
N ARG A 75 3.79 -16.75 -9.15
CA ARG A 75 4.40 -15.44 -9.40
C ARG A 75 5.93 -15.51 -9.43
N LEU A 76 6.52 -14.70 -10.30
CA LEU A 76 7.97 -14.59 -10.43
C LEU A 76 8.45 -13.29 -9.77
N GLU A 77 9.44 -13.41 -8.90
CA GLU A 77 10.04 -12.27 -8.20
C GLU A 77 11.55 -12.18 -8.49
N ARG A 78 12.07 -10.95 -8.46
CA ARG A 78 13.51 -10.65 -8.58
C ARG A 78 13.85 -9.60 -7.53
N LEU A 79 14.27 -10.08 -6.37
CA LEU A 79 14.71 -9.22 -5.27
C LEU A 79 16.21 -8.98 -5.43
N LYS A 80 16.59 -7.71 -5.52
CA LYS A 80 17.98 -7.30 -5.30
C LYS A 80 18.04 -6.61 -3.93
N PRO A 81 18.99 -6.95 -3.06
CA PRO A 81 19.20 -6.19 -1.83
C PRO A 81 19.45 -4.74 -2.23
N THR A 82 18.61 -3.85 -1.73
CA THR A 82 18.73 -2.42 -2.00
C THR A 82 19.87 -1.90 -1.15
N GLY A 83 21.06 -1.72 -1.74
CA GLY A 83 22.14 -1.00 -1.07
C GLY A 83 21.74 0.46 -0.87
N GLY A 84 21.69 0.90 0.39
CA GLY A 84 21.50 2.30 0.81
C GLY A 84 20.08 2.68 1.23
N ASP A 85 19.94 3.07 2.51
CA ASP A 85 18.93 3.93 3.19
C ASP A 85 17.46 3.92 2.75
N ARG A 86 17.02 2.93 1.98
CA ARG A 86 15.60 2.75 1.69
C ARG A 86 14.97 1.97 2.83
N PRO A 87 13.98 2.55 3.54
CA PRO A 87 13.25 1.83 4.56
C PRO A 87 12.71 0.52 3.98
N ALA A 88 12.92 -0.59 4.70
CA ALA A 88 12.41 -1.90 4.34
C ALA A 88 10.91 -1.81 4.03
N PRO A 89 10.38 -2.62 3.09
CA PRO A 89 8.94 -2.67 2.84
C PRO A 89 8.21 -2.95 4.17
N GLY A 90 7.46 -1.96 4.68
CA GLY A 90 6.81 -2.00 6.00
C GLY A 90 7.23 -0.89 6.97
N THR A 91 8.29 -0.13 6.66
CA THR A 91 8.68 1.05 7.44
C THR A 91 8.19 2.32 6.76
N SER A 92 7.06 2.86 7.21
CA SER A 92 6.71 4.26 6.90
C SER A 92 7.83 5.13 7.46
N PRO A 93 8.44 6.05 6.68
CA PRO A 93 9.31 7.05 7.27
C PRO A 93 8.40 7.88 8.17
N MET A 94 8.51 7.65 9.48
CA MET A 94 7.77 8.45 10.47
C MET A 94 8.01 9.91 10.13
N SER A 95 6.98 10.59 9.63
CA SER A 95 7.02 12.04 9.47
C SER A 95 7.39 12.59 10.84
N GLY A 96 8.54 13.28 10.89
CA GLY A 96 9.19 13.71 12.12
C GLY A 96 8.18 14.21 13.15
N ARG A 97 8.36 13.73 14.39
CA ARG A 97 7.79 14.36 15.58
C ARG A 97 8.07 15.87 15.47
N ARG A 98 7.06 16.67 15.14
CA ARG A 98 7.07 18.10 15.46
C ARG A 98 7.07 18.16 16.98
N GLY A 99 8.26 18.30 17.56
CA GLY A 99 8.42 18.64 18.95
C GLY A 99 7.67 19.94 19.21
N ARG A 100 6.60 19.84 19.99
CA ARG A 100 6.16 20.95 20.83
C ARG A 100 7.29 21.23 21.82
N ARG A 101 7.98 22.35 21.64
CA ARG A 101 8.49 23.20 22.73
C ARG A 101 7.79 24.53 22.49
N GLY A 102 7.01 25.05 23.43
CA GLY A 102 7.47 25.36 24.79
C GLY A 102 7.93 26.80 24.70
#